data_AF-A0A952P296-F1
#
_entry.id   AF-A0A952P296-F1
#
_cell.length_a   1.000
_cell.length_b   1.000
_cell.length_c   1.000
_cell.angle_alpha   90.00
_cell.angle_beta   90.00
_cell.angle_gamma   90.00
#
_symmetry.space_group_name_H-M   'P 1'
#
loop_
_entity.id
_entity.type
_entity.pdbx_description
1 polymer ?
#
loop_
_entity_poly.entity_id
_entity_poly.type
_entity_poly.pdbx_seq_one_letter_code
_entity_poly.pdbx_strand_id
1 'polypeptide(L)'
;MKTLISVFVPMFLAGLLWAGPEFTYSQLALKDLDQMNDLVRQKIAAAKEGDNAPLKDGLQTVLSRPDEDFMIDKVMGPLRQELEEQDLWEPTMVALTDEAISALKNPKKHKAAIQATYAVFLTNTISQLKPKAREKGFERQLLEKIRDAKIELSAEMRDERRLRVMKETASPSTLAEQALGKPEKK
;
A
#
# COMPACT_ATOMS: atom_id res chain seq x y z
N MET A 1 33.25 51.66 -11.93
CA MET A 1 32.46 51.12 -10.81
C MET A 1 31.70 49.91 -11.33
N LYS A 2 32.14 48.69 -11.00
CA LYS A 2 31.58 47.44 -11.53
C LYS A 2 30.56 46.89 -10.53
N THR A 3 29.34 46.73 -11.02
CA THR A 3 28.17 46.13 -10.37
C THR A 3 28.40 44.63 -10.12
N LEU A 4 28.24 44.19 -8.86
CA LEU A 4 28.11 42.80 -8.47
C LEU A 4 26.61 42.47 -8.38
N ILE A 5 26.10 41.68 -9.33
CA ILE A 5 24.80 41.04 -9.20
C ILE A 5 25.08 39.64 -8.65
N SER A 6 24.79 39.46 -7.37
CA SER A 6 24.75 38.14 -6.73
C SER A 6 23.49 37.42 -7.22
N VAL A 7 23.65 36.45 -8.13
CA VAL A 7 22.58 35.54 -8.53
C VAL A 7 22.53 34.42 -7.50
N PHE A 8 21.57 34.53 -6.59
CA PHE A 8 21.19 33.47 -5.65
C PHE A 8 20.40 32.42 -6.44
N VAL A 9 21.02 31.28 -6.75
CA VAL A 9 20.32 30.12 -7.31
C VAL A 9 19.82 29.28 -6.13
N PRO A 10 18.51 29.21 -5.85
CA PRO A 10 18.00 28.22 -4.92
C PRO A 10 18.06 26.85 -5.60
N MET A 11 19.20 26.18 -5.46
CA MET A 11 19.38 24.76 -5.75
C MET A 11 18.94 23.97 -4.52
N PHE A 12 17.65 23.66 -4.40
CA PHE A 12 17.20 22.50 -3.62
C PHE A 12 15.82 22.06 -4.12
N LEU A 13 15.80 21.59 -5.37
CA LEU A 13 14.81 20.65 -5.87
C LEU A 13 15.03 19.30 -5.17
N ALA A 14 14.66 19.19 -3.89
CA ALA A 14 14.40 17.88 -3.28
C ALA A 14 13.00 17.47 -3.74
N GLY A 15 12.92 16.92 -4.95
CA GLY A 15 11.75 16.12 -5.31
C GLY A 15 11.56 15.08 -4.22
N LEU A 16 10.38 15.05 -3.62
CA LEU A 16 9.91 13.97 -2.75
C LEU A 16 10.29 12.66 -3.44
N LEU A 17 11.37 12.04 -2.98
CA LEU A 17 11.75 10.70 -3.41
C LEU A 17 10.60 9.83 -2.96
N TRP A 18 9.74 9.50 -3.91
CA TRP A 18 8.67 8.53 -3.74
C TRP A 18 9.37 7.18 -3.56
N ALA A 19 9.76 6.89 -2.31
CA ALA A 19 10.33 5.61 -1.96
C ALA A 19 9.24 4.57 -2.24
N GLY A 20 9.47 3.73 -3.24
CA GLY A 20 8.59 2.60 -3.51
C GLY A 20 8.67 1.57 -2.39
N PRO A 21 7.94 0.45 -2.50
CA PRO A 21 7.93 -0.58 -1.47
C PRO A 21 9.33 -1.10 -1.20
N GLU A 22 9.69 -1.24 0.08
CA GLU A 22 10.98 -1.82 0.51
C GLU A 22 11.16 -3.23 -0.04
N PHE A 23 10.07 -4.01 -0.03
CA PHE A 23 10.03 -5.36 -0.57
C PHE A 23 8.97 -5.47 -1.66
N THR A 24 9.30 -6.22 -2.71
CA THR A 24 8.31 -6.63 -3.71
C THR A 24 7.47 -7.78 -3.18
N TYR A 25 6.24 -7.91 -3.68
CA TYR A 25 5.35 -9.03 -3.33
C TYR A 25 6.02 -10.40 -3.50
N SER A 26 6.88 -10.54 -4.51
CA SER A 26 7.59 -11.79 -4.82
C SER A 26 8.63 -12.16 -3.77
N GLN A 27 9.32 -11.17 -3.19
CA GLN A 27 10.25 -11.39 -2.08
C GLN A 27 9.48 -11.74 -0.80
N LEU A 28 8.31 -11.13 -0.59
CA LEU A 28 7.46 -11.38 0.57
C LEU A 28 6.76 -12.73 0.52
N ALA A 29 6.42 -13.22 -0.67
CA ALA A 29 5.83 -14.55 -0.87
C ALA A 29 6.74 -15.69 -0.40
N LEU A 30 8.06 -15.46 -0.36
CA LEU A 30 9.04 -16.45 0.10
C LEU A 30 9.24 -16.43 1.62
N LYS A 31 8.66 -15.46 2.33
CA LYS A 31 8.81 -15.32 3.77
C LYS A 31 7.78 -16.15 4.52
N ASP A 32 8.28 -16.93 5.48
CA ASP A 32 7.47 -17.72 6.41
C ASP A 32 6.95 -16.85 7.57
N LEU A 33 6.21 -17.49 8.48
CA LEU A 33 5.58 -16.82 9.61
C LEU A 33 6.60 -16.19 10.57
N ASP A 34 7.72 -16.87 10.83
CA ASP A 34 8.74 -16.38 11.76
C ASP A 34 9.44 -15.16 11.18
N GLN A 35 9.83 -15.23 9.90
CA GLN A 35 10.45 -14.12 9.18
C GLN A 35 9.52 -12.91 9.06
N MET A 36 8.21 -13.13 8.85
CA MET A 36 7.23 -12.04 8.81
C MET A 36 7.03 -11.41 10.19
N ASN A 37 6.96 -12.22 11.25
CA ASN A 37 6.90 -11.73 12.63
C ASN A 37 8.13 -10.91 13.01
N ASP A 38 9.32 -11.38 12.61
CA ASP A 38 10.57 -10.68 12.88
C ASP A 38 10.63 -9.32 12.17
N LEU A 39 10.16 -9.25 10.92
CA LEU A 39 10.04 -7.97 10.21
C LEU A 39 9.10 -7.01 10.94
N VAL A 40 7.92 -7.47 11.36
CA VAL A 40 6.97 -6.63 12.11
C VAL A 40 7.59 -6.14 13.41
N ARG A 41 8.25 -7.02 14.17
CA ARG A 41 8.92 -6.67 15.43
C ARG A 41 10.05 -5.66 15.22
N GLN A 42 10.85 -5.83 14.18
CA GLN A 42 11.94 -4.89 13.85
C GLN A 42 11.37 -3.50 13.52
N LYS A 43 10.29 -3.41 12.75
CA LYS A 43 9.64 -2.14 12.42
C LYS A 43 9.05 -1.46 13.65
N ILE A 44 8.40 -2.21 14.53
CA ILE A 44 7.89 -1.67 15.81
C ILE A 44 9.04 -1.21 16.71
N ALA A 45 10.12 -1.98 16.81
CA ALA A 45 11.29 -1.62 17.61
C ALA A 45 11.95 -0.34 17.09
N ALA A 46 12.14 -0.23 15.77
CA ALA A 46 12.67 0.98 15.14
C ALA A 46 11.76 2.19 15.37
N ALA A 47 10.43 1.99 15.40
CA ALA A 47 9.51 3.09 15.64
C ALA A 47 9.63 3.70 17.04
N LYS A 48 10.00 2.88 18.03
CA LYS A 48 10.22 3.31 19.42
C LYS A 48 11.45 4.18 19.60
N GLU A 49 12.32 4.28 18.58
CA GLU A 49 13.45 5.20 18.56
C GLU A 49 13.04 6.65 18.24
N GLY A 50 11.75 6.89 17.96
CA GLY A 50 11.15 8.23 17.81
C GLY A 50 10.78 8.63 16.38
N ASP A 51 10.86 7.70 15.41
CA ASP A 51 10.42 7.88 14.03
C ASP A 51 9.28 6.92 13.70
N ASN A 52 8.16 7.40 13.17
CA ASN A 52 7.01 6.56 12.85
C ASN A 52 7.02 6.00 11.41
N ALA A 53 7.98 6.42 10.57
CA ALA A 53 8.15 5.88 9.22
C ALA A 53 8.26 4.34 9.17
N PRO A 54 8.96 3.66 10.11
CA PRO A 54 9.02 2.20 10.14
C PRO A 54 7.65 1.53 10.29
N LEU A 55 6.68 2.13 10.99
CA LEU A 55 5.33 1.56 11.12
C LEU A 55 4.58 1.58 9.79
N LYS A 56 4.69 2.70 9.05
CA LYS A 56 4.16 2.81 7.69
C LYS A 56 4.78 1.74 6.78
N ASP A 57 6.11 1.59 6.82
CA ASP A 57 6.82 0.60 6.01
C ASP A 57 6.44 -0.83 6.38
N GLY A 58 6.29 -1.11 7.68
CA GLY A 58 5.80 -2.40 8.18
C GLY A 58 4.42 -2.72 7.64
N LEU A 59 3.52 -1.72 7.60
CA LEU A 59 2.14 -1.93 7.17
C LEU A 59 2.09 -2.19 5.67
N GLN A 60 2.84 -1.40 4.91
CA GLN A 60 3.01 -1.63 3.49
C GLN A 60 3.59 -3.02 3.21
N THR A 61 4.59 -3.43 3.98
CA THR A 61 5.23 -4.74 3.85
C THR A 61 4.26 -5.88 4.09
N VAL A 62 3.53 -5.87 5.21
CA VAL A 62 2.57 -6.93 5.55
C VAL A 62 1.46 -7.00 4.49
N LEU A 63 0.86 -5.87 4.12
CA LEU A 63 -0.22 -5.84 3.14
C LEU A 63 0.25 -6.13 1.71
N SER A 64 1.54 -6.01 1.40
CA SER A 64 2.09 -6.33 0.06
C SER A 64 2.40 -7.81 -0.14
N ARG A 65 2.30 -8.65 0.90
CA ARG A 65 2.51 -10.10 0.79
C ARG A 65 1.24 -10.79 0.23
N PRO A 66 1.33 -11.68 -0.77
CA PRO A 66 0.19 -12.52 -1.15
C PRO A 66 -0.31 -13.34 0.05
N ASP A 67 -1.63 -13.42 0.23
CA ASP A 67 -2.24 -13.89 1.48
C ASP A 67 -3.13 -15.13 1.29
N GLU A 68 -2.64 -16.14 0.57
CA GLU A 68 -3.39 -17.40 0.36
C GLU A 68 -3.40 -18.29 1.63
N ASP A 69 -2.48 -18.04 2.55
CA ASP A 69 -2.24 -18.78 3.79
C ASP A 69 -2.67 -18.03 5.07
N PHE A 70 -3.44 -16.94 4.92
CA PHE A 70 -3.92 -16.07 6.01
C PHE A 70 -2.76 -15.58 6.91
N MET A 71 -1.63 -15.24 6.31
CA MET A 71 -0.47 -14.72 7.02
C MET A 71 -0.75 -13.34 7.59
N ILE A 72 -1.47 -12.49 6.85
CA ILE A 72 -1.76 -11.11 7.26
C ILE A 72 -2.50 -11.11 8.60
N ASP A 73 -3.54 -11.93 8.73
CA ASP A 73 -4.32 -12.03 9.97
C ASP A 73 -3.47 -12.48 11.18
N LYS A 74 -2.40 -13.26 10.94
CA LYS A 74 -1.50 -13.76 11.99
C LYS A 74 -0.49 -12.73 12.45
N VAL A 75 -0.05 -11.82 11.58
CA VAL A 75 1.08 -10.90 11.85
C VAL A 75 0.69 -9.43 11.97
N MET A 76 -0.49 -9.03 11.48
CA MET A 76 -0.91 -7.63 11.45
C MET A 76 -1.21 -7.04 12.83
N GLY A 77 -1.69 -7.87 13.76
CA GLY A 77 -2.21 -7.44 15.07
C GLY A 77 -1.28 -6.47 15.83
N PRO A 78 -0.01 -6.84 16.10
CA PRO A 78 0.93 -5.97 16.82
C PRO A 78 1.17 -4.63 16.12
N LEU A 79 1.26 -4.62 14.79
CA LEU A 79 1.51 -3.41 14.03
C LEU A 79 0.30 -2.47 14.04
N ARG A 80 -0.90 -3.04 13.87
CA ARG A 80 -2.15 -2.29 13.97
C ARG A 80 -2.29 -1.65 15.35
N GLN A 81 -2.03 -2.41 16.41
CA GLN A 81 -2.09 -1.90 17.78
C GLN A 81 -1.16 -0.69 17.95
N GLU A 82 0.11 -0.80 17.55
CA GLU A 82 1.08 0.30 17.68
C GLU A 82 0.66 1.54 16.87
N LEU A 83 0.09 1.34 15.67
CA LEU A 83 -0.45 2.44 14.86
C LEU A 83 -1.70 3.08 15.50
N GLU A 84 -2.59 2.30 16.11
CA GLU A 84 -3.79 2.80 16.79
C GLU A 84 -3.43 3.55 18.07
N GLU A 85 -2.49 3.05 18.87
CA GLU A 85 -2.00 3.72 20.09
C GLU A 85 -1.39 5.09 19.83
N GLN A 86 -0.91 5.33 18.61
CA GLN A 86 -0.32 6.59 18.18
C GLN A 86 -1.26 7.46 17.30
N ASP A 87 -2.52 7.07 17.15
CA ASP A 87 -3.50 7.72 16.25
C ASP A 87 -3.04 7.80 14.77
N LEU A 88 -2.20 6.85 14.34
CA LEU A 88 -1.60 6.80 13.01
C LEU A 88 -2.26 5.80 12.06
N TRP A 89 -3.14 4.93 12.54
CA TRP A 89 -3.76 3.88 11.73
C TRP A 89 -4.45 4.43 10.48
N GLU A 90 -5.46 5.31 10.65
CA GLU A 90 -6.22 5.85 9.53
C GLU A 90 -5.35 6.73 8.60
N PRO A 91 -4.54 7.69 9.10
CA PRO A 91 -3.64 8.47 8.26
C PRO A 91 -2.69 7.62 7.43
N THR A 92 -2.13 6.56 8.02
CA THR A 92 -1.19 5.66 7.33
C THR A 92 -1.88 4.87 6.23
N MET A 93 -3.07 4.32 6.51
CA MET A 93 -3.88 3.60 5.53
C MET A 93 -4.28 4.48 4.35
N VAL A 94 -4.66 5.74 4.60
CA VAL A 94 -4.96 6.72 3.54
C VAL A 94 -3.71 7.01 2.71
N ALA A 95 -2.58 7.33 3.36
CA ALA A 95 -1.34 7.69 2.68
C ALA A 95 -0.83 6.54 1.78
N LEU A 96 -0.83 5.31 2.29
CA LEU A 96 -0.41 4.13 1.52
C LEU A 96 -1.39 3.80 0.38
N THR A 97 -2.69 3.99 0.60
CA THR A 97 -3.70 3.80 -0.44
C THR A 97 -3.52 4.81 -1.57
N ASP A 98 -3.27 6.08 -1.25
CA ASP A 98 -3.03 7.14 -2.25
C ASP A 98 -1.74 6.91 -3.03
N GLU A 99 -0.70 6.50 -2.33
CA GLU A 99 0.57 6.07 -2.91
C GLU A 99 0.37 4.93 -3.92
N ALA A 100 -0.33 3.86 -3.51
CA ALA A 100 -0.60 2.72 -4.37
C ALA A 100 -1.47 3.07 -5.58
N ILE A 101 -2.54 3.86 -5.38
CA ILE A 101 -3.40 4.35 -6.46
C ILE A 101 -2.56 5.16 -7.46
N SER A 102 -1.75 6.09 -6.97
CA SER A 102 -0.91 6.93 -7.84
C SER A 102 0.08 6.09 -8.66
N ALA A 103 0.74 5.12 -8.04
CA ALA A 103 1.69 4.25 -8.72
C ALA A 103 1.02 3.43 -9.82
N LEU A 104 -0.19 2.93 -9.57
CA LEU A 104 -0.94 2.13 -10.53
C LEU A 104 -1.55 2.96 -11.66
N LYS A 105 -1.94 4.21 -11.39
CA LYS A 105 -2.45 5.13 -12.42
C LYS A 105 -1.36 5.72 -13.31
N ASN A 106 -0.10 5.63 -12.88
CA ASN A 106 1.05 6.15 -13.63
C ASN A 106 2.04 5.01 -13.97
N PRO A 107 1.62 3.98 -14.73
CA PRO A 107 2.41 2.76 -14.92
C PRO A 107 3.78 3.01 -15.58
N LYS A 108 3.92 4.08 -16.38
CA LYS A 108 5.20 4.45 -17.01
C LYS A 108 6.28 4.91 -16.02
N LYS A 109 5.90 5.30 -14.79
CA LYS A 109 6.83 5.81 -13.76
C LYS A 109 7.38 4.71 -12.85
N HIS A 110 6.80 3.51 -12.89
CA HIS A 110 7.15 2.43 -11.96
C HIS A 110 7.40 1.12 -12.73
N LYS A 111 8.36 0.32 -12.26
CA LYS A 111 8.61 -1.01 -12.81
C LYS A 111 7.39 -1.92 -12.59
N ALA A 112 7.19 -2.91 -13.48
CA ALA A 112 6.04 -3.83 -13.39
C ALA A 112 5.95 -4.55 -12.03
N ALA A 113 7.09 -4.98 -11.47
CA ALA A 113 7.14 -5.61 -10.14
C ALA A 113 6.63 -4.68 -9.00
N ILE A 114 6.92 -3.37 -9.08
CA ILE A 114 6.44 -2.38 -8.10
C ILE A 114 4.93 -2.20 -8.26
N GLN A 115 4.44 -2.06 -9.49
CA GLN A 115 3.00 -1.98 -9.77
C GLN A 115 2.27 -3.23 -9.25
N ALA A 116 2.79 -4.42 -9.55
CA ALA A 116 2.23 -5.67 -9.05
C ALA A 116 2.21 -5.74 -7.52
N THR A 117 3.24 -5.20 -6.86
CA THR A 117 3.29 -5.08 -5.40
C THR A 117 2.18 -4.19 -4.87
N TYR A 118 1.98 -3.00 -5.43
CA TYR A 118 0.88 -2.11 -5.05
C TYR A 118 -0.51 -2.70 -5.37
N ALA A 119 -0.63 -3.49 -6.44
CA ALA A 119 -1.88 -4.18 -6.75
C ALA A 119 -2.20 -5.27 -5.70
N VAL A 120 -1.20 -6.03 -5.24
CA VAL A 120 -1.35 -6.95 -4.10
C VAL A 120 -1.71 -6.18 -2.83
N PHE A 121 -0.99 -5.10 -2.52
CA PHE A 121 -1.30 -4.19 -1.41
C PHE A 121 -2.77 -3.77 -1.39
N LEU A 122 -3.29 -3.20 -2.48
CA LEU A 122 -4.68 -2.76 -2.53
C LEU A 122 -5.67 -3.93 -2.43
N THR A 123 -5.34 -5.08 -3.00
CA THR A 123 -6.19 -6.29 -2.92
C THR A 123 -6.33 -6.74 -1.47
N ASN A 124 -5.23 -6.83 -0.74
CA ASN A 124 -5.24 -7.24 0.66
C ASN A 124 -5.89 -6.18 1.56
N THR A 125 -5.64 -4.89 1.30
CA THR A 125 -6.35 -3.79 1.94
C THR A 125 -7.86 -3.94 1.78
N ILE A 126 -8.36 -4.20 0.57
CA ILE A 126 -9.79 -4.43 0.33
C ILE A 126 -10.31 -5.61 1.16
N SER A 127 -9.57 -6.74 1.18
CA SER A 127 -9.96 -7.92 1.95
C SER A 127 -10.08 -7.64 3.44
N GLN A 128 -9.14 -6.89 4.02
CA GLN A 128 -9.13 -6.52 5.43
C GLN A 128 -10.27 -5.56 5.81
N LEU A 129 -10.68 -4.68 4.88
CA LEU A 129 -11.74 -3.69 5.13
C LEU A 129 -13.14 -4.21 4.78
N LYS A 130 -13.24 -5.23 3.93
CA LYS A 130 -14.50 -5.80 3.44
C LYS A 130 -15.52 -6.13 4.54
N PRO A 131 -15.15 -6.71 5.71
CA PRO A 131 -16.12 -7.01 6.76
C PRO A 131 -16.95 -5.79 7.20
N LYS A 132 -16.37 -4.59 7.13
CA LYS A 132 -17.00 -3.33 7.54
C LYS A 132 -17.48 -2.46 6.37
N ALA A 133 -17.40 -2.94 5.13
CA ALA A 133 -17.70 -2.15 3.92
C ALA A 133 -19.15 -1.61 3.84
N ARG A 134 -20.08 -2.27 4.55
CA ARG A 134 -21.50 -1.87 4.60
C ARG A 134 -21.80 -0.81 5.65
N GLU A 135 -20.91 -0.65 6.61
CA GLU A 135 -21.04 0.35 7.65
C GLU A 135 -20.63 1.72 7.09
N LYS A 136 -21.26 2.79 7.58
CA LYS A 136 -20.75 4.14 7.28
C LYS A 136 -19.52 4.36 8.15
N GLY A 137 -18.40 4.75 7.55
CA GLY A 137 -17.17 4.97 8.30
C GLY A 137 -15.94 5.04 7.42
N PHE A 138 -14.78 5.06 8.08
CA PHE A 138 -13.46 5.13 7.47
C PHE A 138 -13.22 4.03 6.43
N GLU A 139 -13.49 2.77 6.79
CA GLU A 139 -13.22 1.62 5.93
C GLU A 139 -14.01 1.68 4.62
N ARG A 140 -15.28 2.09 4.69
CA ARG A 140 -16.12 2.30 3.51
C ARG A 140 -15.59 3.44 2.63
N GLN A 141 -15.20 4.57 3.21
CA GLN A 141 -14.65 5.71 2.46
C GLN A 141 -13.38 5.31 1.72
N LEU A 142 -12.51 4.50 2.33
CA LEU A 142 -11.29 4.03 1.69
C LEU A 142 -11.58 3.07 0.54
N LEU A 143 -12.56 2.17 0.70
CA LEU A 143 -13.03 1.29 -0.39
C LEU A 143 -13.66 2.09 -1.54
N GLU A 144 -14.47 3.10 -1.26
CA GLU A 144 -15.04 3.99 -2.27
C GLU A 144 -13.93 4.73 -3.03
N LYS A 145 -12.89 5.21 -2.33
CA LYS A 145 -11.70 5.82 -2.94
C LYS A 145 -11.00 4.88 -3.93
N ILE A 146 -10.79 3.61 -3.55
CA ILE A 146 -10.15 2.61 -4.41
C ILE A 146 -11.03 2.27 -5.63
N ARG A 147 -12.35 2.13 -5.43
CA ARG A 147 -13.31 1.93 -6.54
C ARG A 147 -13.25 3.10 -7.53
N ASP A 148 -13.34 4.33 -7.02
CA ASP A 148 -13.46 5.54 -7.82
C ASP A 148 -12.14 5.95 -8.50
N ALA A 149 -11.03 5.37 -8.07
CA ALA A 149 -9.73 5.51 -8.73
C ALA A 149 -9.72 4.95 -10.16
N LYS A 150 -10.61 4.01 -10.49
CA LYS A 150 -10.73 3.34 -11.81
C LYS A 150 -9.40 2.82 -12.32
N ILE A 151 -8.74 2.00 -11.50
CA ILE A 151 -7.43 1.43 -11.80
C ILE A 151 -7.58 0.42 -12.95
N GLU A 152 -6.89 0.70 -14.05
CA GLU A 152 -6.75 -0.23 -15.16
C GLU A 152 -5.42 -0.98 -15.05
N LEU A 153 -5.46 -2.31 -15.09
CA LEU A 153 -4.25 -3.11 -15.05
C LEU A 153 -3.56 -3.08 -16.43
N SER A 154 -2.33 -2.56 -16.49
CA SER A 154 -1.47 -2.58 -17.68
C SER A 154 -1.17 -4.00 -18.15
N ALA A 155 -0.86 -4.17 -19.44
CA ALA A 155 -0.54 -5.47 -20.02
C ALA A 155 0.70 -6.09 -19.36
N GLU A 156 1.74 -5.28 -19.13
CA GLU A 156 3.02 -5.70 -18.54
C GLU A 156 2.84 -6.18 -17.10
N MET A 157 1.93 -5.57 -16.33
CA MET A 157 1.61 -6.03 -14.98
C MET A 157 0.78 -7.31 -15.01
N ARG A 158 -0.16 -7.45 -15.96
CA ARG A 158 -0.92 -8.70 -16.13
C ARG A 158 0.03 -9.85 -16.46
N ASP A 159 1.02 -9.62 -17.31
CA ASP A 159 2.04 -10.59 -17.67
C ASP A 159 2.95 -10.93 -16.48
N GLU A 160 3.48 -9.93 -15.76
CA GLU A 160 4.29 -10.14 -14.54
C GLU A 160 3.53 -10.95 -13.48
N ARG A 161 2.25 -10.64 -13.24
CA ARG A 161 1.41 -11.39 -12.30
C ARG A 161 1.05 -12.78 -12.81
N ARG A 162 0.76 -12.95 -14.10
CA ARG A 162 0.46 -14.25 -14.70
C ARG A 162 1.65 -15.19 -14.59
N LEU A 163 2.86 -14.68 -14.83
CA LEU A 163 4.10 -15.45 -14.75
C LEU A 163 4.42 -15.93 -13.34
N ARG A 164 4.03 -15.18 -12.30
CA ARG A 164 4.43 -15.47 -10.90
C ARG A 164 3.32 -15.98 -9.99
N VAL A 165 2.06 -15.66 -10.28
CA VAL A 165 0.90 -15.98 -9.44
C VAL A 165 -0.11 -16.88 -10.18
N MET A 166 0.03 -17.04 -11.51
CA MET A 166 -0.81 -17.90 -12.37
C MET A 166 -2.32 -17.68 -12.25
N LYS A 167 -2.76 -16.55 -11.68
CA LYS A 167 -4.17 -16.17 -11.54
C LYS A 167 -4.42 -14.83 -12.22
N GLU A 168 -5.37 -14.82 -13.16
CA GLU A 168 -5.99 -13.55 -13.56
C GLU A 168 -6.86 -13.08 -12.40
N THR A 169 -6.61 -11.85 -11.96
CA THR A 169 -7.38 -11.24 -10.87
C THR A 169 -7.97 -9.95 -11.37
N ALA A 170 -9.19 -9.66 -10.91
CA ALA A 170 -9.85 -8.41 -11.20
C ALA A 170 -9.00 -7.23 -10.72
N SER A 171 -9.19 -6.06 -11.32
CA SER A 171 -8.51 -4.84 -10.87
C SER A 171 -8.89 -4.53 -9.41
N PRO A 172 -8.02 -3.84 -8.63
CA PRO A 172 -8.38 -3.39 -7.29
C PRO A 172 -9.67 -2.56 -7.26
N SER A 173 -9.93 -1.72 -8.27
CA SER A 173 -11.18 -0.95 -8.34
C SER A 173 -12.41 -1.85 -8.52
N THR A 174 -12.31 -2.91 -9.33
CA THR A 174 -13.38 -3.91 -9.48
C THR A 174 -13.60 -4.70 -8.19
N LEU A 175 -12.53 -5.08 -7.49
CA LEU A 175 -12.63 -5.78 -6.20
C LEU A 175 -13.27 -4.89 -5.13
N ALA A 176 -12.92 -3.60 -5.09
CA ALA A 176 -13.53 -2.63 -4.18
C ALA A 176 -15.02 -2.44 -4.45
N GLU A 177 -15.44 -2.38 -5.73
CA GLU A 177 -16.85 -2.35 -6.11
C GLU A 177 -17.61 -3.58 -5.58
N GLN A 178 -17.04 -4.77 -5.75
CA GLN A 178 -17.63 -6.02 -5.23
C GLN A 178 -17.72 -6.03 -3.70
N ALA A 179 -16.70 -5.50 -3.00
CA ALA A 179 -16.68 -5.42 -1.55
C ALA A 179 -17.76 -4.47 -0.99
N LEU A 180 -18.01 -3.34 -1.67
CA LEU A 180 -19.05 -2.38 -1.29
C LEU A 180 -20.48 -2.92 -1.48
N GLY A 181 -20.64 -3.98 -2.29
CA GLY A 181 -21.94 -4.58 -2.61
C GLY A 181 -22.79 -3.70 -3.53
N LYS A 182 -23.95 -4.22 -3.95
CA LYS A 182 -24.92 -3.42 -4.70
C LYS A 182 -25.48 -2.34 -3.77
N PRO A 183 -25.64 -1.08 -4.24
CA PRO A 183 -26.31 -0.05 -3.43
C PRO A 183 -27.70 -0.57 -3.06
N GLU A 184 -28.05 -0.52 -1.76
CA GLU A 184 -29.43 -0.75 -1.35
C GLU A 184 -30.31 0.24 -2.12
N LYS A 185 -31.22 -0.29 -2.94
CA LYS A 185 -32.22 0.54 -3.61
C LYS A 185 -33.03 1.21 -2.49
N LYS A 186 -32.86 2.52 -2.35
CA LYS A 186 -33.78 3.36 -1.58
C LYS A 186 -35.14 3.41 -2.28
#